data_AF-A0A4Y2AI89-F1
#
_entry.id   AF-A0A4Y2AI89-F1
#
_cell.length_a   1.000
_cell.length_b   1.000
_cell.length_c   1.000
_cell.angle_alpha   90.00
_cell.angle_beta   90.00
_cell.angle_gamma   90.00
#
_symmetry.space_group_name_H-M   'P 1'
#
loop_
_entity.id
_entity.type
_entity.pdbx_description
1 polymer ?
#
loop_
_entity_poly.entity_id
_entity_poly.type
_entity_poly.pdbx_seq_one_letter_code
_entity_poly.pdbx_strand_id
1 'polypeptide(L)'
;MFSNLVTICTLYLPPSTSVDERDLNRLVDELPTPFIILGDFNGHSPLWGSKNTNLRGRQIEEFVNTHSLCLLNNGEDTYFHQRSRT
;
A
#
# COMPACT_ATOMS: atom_id res chain seq x y z
N MET A 1 -2.53 19.93 -25.16
CA MET A 1 -2.21 18.50 -25.03
C MET A 1 -1.63 18.34 -23.63
N PHE A 2 -2.33 17.68 -22.70
CA PHE A 2 -1.84 17.52 -21.32
C PHE A 2 -0.69 16.51 -21.32
N SER A 3 0.54 17.00 -21.38
CA SER A 3 1.69 16.18 -21.73
C SER A 3 2.16 15.23 -20.62
N ASN A 4 1.55 15.21 -19.43
CA ASN A 4 1.91 14.31 -18.32
C ASN A 4 0.70 14.12 -17.38
N LEU A 5 -0.30 13.32 -17.78
CA LEU A 5 -1.37 12.92 -16.87
C LEU A 5 -0.85 11.78 -15.97
N VAL A 6 -1.17 11.85 -14.67
CA VAL A 6 -0.86 10.81 -13.69
C VAL A 6 -2.16 10.42 -13.00
N THR A 7 -2.44 9.13 -12.93
CA THR A 7 -3.58 8.60 -12.19
C THR A 7 -3.20 8.49 -10.71
N ILE A 8 -4.04 9.01 -9.82
CA ILE A 8 -3.88 8.86 -8.37
C ILE A 8 -5.01 7.96 -7.87
N CYS A 9 -4.64 6.87 -7.20
CA CYS A 9 -5.57 5.96 -6.53
C CYS A 9 -5.35 6.00 -5.02
N THR A 10 -6.40 6.26 -4.26
CA THR A 10 -6.37 6.17 -2.79
C THR A 10 -7.00 4.87 -2.33
N LEU A 11 -6.26 4.06 -1.58
CA LEU A 11 -6.70 2.76 -1.09
C LEU A 11 -6.72 2.74 0.45
N TYR A 12 -7.82 2.27 1.02
CA TYR A 12 -7.91 1.98 2.45
C TYR A 12 -8.24 0.50 2.65
N LEU A 13 -7.35 -0.22 3.33
CA LEU A 13 -7.53 -1.63 3.69
C LEU A 13 -7.76 -1.71 5.20
N PRO A 14 -8.99 -1.97 5.67
CA PRO A 14 -9.26 -2.05 7.11
C PRO A 14 -8.43 -3.15 7.79
N PRO A 15 -7.93 -2.93 9.02
CA PRO A 15 -6.96 -3.82 9.68
C PRO A 15 -7.48 -5.23 9.96
N SER A 16 -8.80 -5.40 10.08
CA SER A 16 -9.44 -6.66 10.46
C SER A 16 -10.20 -7.33 9.30
N THR A 17 -10.03 -6.85 8.08
CA THR A 17 -10.67 -7.41 6.89
C THR A 17 -9.66 -8.21 6.09
N SER A 18 -10.04 -9.38 5.59
CA SER A 18 -9.24 -10.12 4.61
C SER A 18 -9.18 -9.33 3.30
N VAL A 19 -8.01 -9.27 2.68
CA VAL A 19 -7.88 -8.70 1.33
C VAL A 19 -7.69 -9.81 0.33
N ASP A 20 -8.50 -9.75 -0.72
CA ASP A 20 -8.41 -10.68 -1.84
C ASP A 20 -7.34 -10.20 -2.81
N GLU A 21 -6.38 -11.07 -3.09
CA GLU A 21 -5.31 -10.80 -4.05
C GLU A 21 -5.87 -10.49 -5.45
N ARG A 22 -7.01 -11.10 -5.82
CA ARG A 22 -7.64 -10.87 -7.12
C ARG A 22 -8.13 -9.42 -7.27
N ASP A 23 -8.62 -8.83 -6.19
CA ASP A 23 -9.07 -7.43 -6.19
C ASP A 23 -7.88 -6.47 -6.31
N LEU A 24 -6.74 -6.79 -5.67
CA LEU A 24 -5.51 -6.01 -5.80
C LEU A 24 -4.92 -6.10 -7.21
N ASN A 25 -4.88 -7.30 -7.80
CA ASN A 25 -4.38 -7.51 -9.17
C ASN A 25 -5.25 -6.74 -10.17
N ARG A 26 -6.57 -6.85 -10.02
CA ARG A 26 -7.53 -6.13 -10.86
C ARG A 26 -7.40 -4.61 -10.73
N LEU A 27 -7.11 -4.10 -9.54
CA LEU A 27 -6.86 -2.67 -9.33
C LEU A 27 -5.73 -2.18 -10.23
N VAL A 28 -4.61 -2.91 -10.31
CA VAL A 28 -3.47 -2.53 -11.16
C VAL A 28 -3.84 -2.63 -12.64
N ASP A 29 -4.53 -3.70 -13.04
CA ASP A 29 -4.95 -3.90 -14.43
C ASP A 29 -5.90 -2.80 -14.94
N GLU A 30 -6.70 -2.21 -14.06
CA GLU A 30 -7.69 -1.19 -14.41
C GLU A 30 -7.15 0.26 -14.32
N LEU A 31 -5.99 0.50 -13.71
CA LEU A 31 -5.43 1.85 -13.53
C LEU A 31 -4.72 2.35 -14.81
N PRO A 32 -5.10 3.51 -15.38
CA PRO A 32 -4.36 4.10 -16.49
C PRO A 32 -2.94 4.49 -16.08
N THR A 33 -1.94 4.11 -16.88
CA THR A 33 -0.55 4.46 -16.65
C THR A 33 -0.22 5.89 -17.13
N PRO A 34 0.71 6.60 -16.46
CA PRO A 34 1.34 6.24 -15.18
C PRO A 34 0.38 6.43 -13.99
N PHE A 35 0.56 5.63 -12.93
CA PHE A 35 -0.26 5.74 -11.71
C PHE A 35 0.55 5.73 -10.42
N ILE A 36 -0.06 6.26 -9.35
CA ILE A 36 0.40 6.18 -7.97
C ILE A 36 -0.75 5.64 -7.13
N ILE A 37 -0.48 4.59 -6.35
CA ILE A 37 -1.40 4.08 -5.32
C ILE A 37 -0.87 4.54 -3.96
N LEU A 38 -1.73 5.17 -3.16
CA LEU A 38 -1.39 5.63 -1.81
C LEU A 38 -2.55 5.38 -0.85
N GLY A 39 -2.27 5.38 0.45
CA GLY A 39 -3.29 5.29 1.48
C GLY A 39 -2.85 4.44 2.66
N ASP A 40 -3.81 3.95 3.43
CA ASP A 40 -3.55 3.15 4.62
C ASP A 40 -3.89 1.69 4.35
N PHE A 41 -2.82 0.89 4.26
CA PHE A 41 -2.88 -0.51 3.90
C PHE A 41 -2.96 -1.41 5.13
N ASN A 42 -2.80 -0.89 6.35
CA ASN A 42 -2.75 -1.63 7.61
C ASN A 42 -1.80 -2.86 7.60
N GLY A 43 -0.76 -2.80 6.76
CA GLY A 43 0.28 -3.83 6.63
C GLY A 43 1.59 -3.38 7.25
N HIS A 44 2.28 -4.30 7.92
CA HIS A 44 3.60 -4.06 8.49
C HIS A 44 4.65 -4.77 7.65
N SER A 45 5.67 -4.03 7.20
CA SER A 45 6.89 -4.55 6.59
C SER A 45 8.07 -3.60 6.84
N PRO A 46 9.29 -4.12 7.04
CA PRO A 46 10.51 -3.33 6.98
C PRO A 46 10.70 -2.55 5.68
N LEU A 47 10.11 -2.99 4.55
CA LEU A 47 10.22 -2.30 3.27
C LEU A 47 9.64 -0.88 3.28
N TRP A 48 8.70 -0.59 4.19
CA TRP A 48 8.15 0.74 4.41
C TRP A 48 8.28 1.21 5.87
N GLY A 49 9.31 0.72 6.57
CA GLY A 49 9.73 1.26 7.87
C GLY A 49 9.16 0.56 9.12
N SER A 50 8.35 -0.50 8.99
CA SER A 50 7.88 -1.24 10.17
C SER A 50 8.98 -2.12 10.78
N LYS A 51 8.89 -2.37 12.10
CA LYS A 51 9.86 -3.22 12.83
C LYS A 51 9.77 -4.72 12.48
N ASN A 52 8.63 -5.17 11.98
CA ASN A 52 8.35 -6.56 11.66
C ASN A 52 7.47 -6.66 10.41
N THR A 53 7.36 -7.88 9.88
CA THR A 53 6.42 -8.19 8.80
C THR A 53 5.23 -8.97 9.34
N ASN A 54 4.00 -8.50 9.09
CA ASN A 54 2.78 -9.26 9.38
C ASN A 54 2.24 -9.94 8.11
N LEU A 55 1.17 -10.76 8.23
CA LEU A 55 0.58 -11.46 7.08
C LEU A 55 0.15 -10.49 5.97
N ARG A 56 -0.50 -9.39 6.36
CA ARG A 56 -0.93 -8.32 5.45
C ARG A 56 0.25 -7.65 4.74
N GLY A 57 1.34 -7.42 5.45
CA GLY A 57 2.59 -6.91 4.89
C GLY A 57 3.18 -7.84 3.85
N ARG A 58 3.28 -9.15 4.13
CA ARG A 58 3.75 -10.13 3.13
C ARG A 58 2.90 -10.11 1.85
N GLN A 59 1.58 -10.06 1.99
CA GLN A 59 0.69 -9.95 0.83
C GLN A 59 0.95 -8.68 0.00
N ILE A 60 1.22 -7.55 0.66
CA ILE A 60 1.54 -6.30 -0.03
C ILE A 60 2.95 -6.35 -0.66
N GLU A 61 3.93 -6.97 0.00
CA GLU A 61 5.27 -7.21 -0.57
C GLU A 61 5.17 -8.03 -1.86
N GLU A 62 4.39 -9.12 -1.84
CA GLU A 62 4.11 -9.97 -3.01
C GLU A 62 3.38 -9.19 -4.10
N PHE A 63 2.34 -8.41 -3.75
CA PHE A 63 1.62 -7.55 -4.69
C PHE A 63 2.55 -6.54 -5.39
N VAL A 64 3.42 -5.86 -4.63
CA VAL A 64 4.40 -4.91 -5.16
C VAL A 64 5.38 -5.61 -6.11
N ASN A 65 5.91 -6.76 -5.71
CA ASN A 65 6.87 -7.52 -6.51
C ASN A 65 6.25 -8.06 -7.81
N THR A 66 5.05 -8.65 -7.73
CA THR A 66 4.34 -9.24 -8.86
C THR A 66 4.03 -8.20 -9.95
N HIS A 67 3.66 -6.98 -9.57
CA HIS A 67 3.34 -5.90 -10.51
C HIS A 67 4.53 -4.97 -10.79
N SER A 68 5.73 -5.30 -10.29
CA SER A 68 6.93 -4.46 -10.44
C SER A 68 6.72 -3.00 -10.03
N LEU A 69 5.96 -2.77 -8.95
CA LEU A 69 5.69 -1.43 -8.42
C LEU A 69 6.91 -0.91 -7.65
N CYS A 70 7.09 0.41 -7.68
CA CYS A 70 8.15 1.08 -6.93
C CYS A 70 7.61 1.58 -5.58
N LEU A 71 8.33 1.27 -4.50
CA LEU A 71 8.05 1.84 -3.17
C LEU A 71 8.66 3.24 -3.06
N LEU A 72 7.85 4.19 -2.59
CA LEU A 72 8.26 5.59 -2.39
C LEU A 72 8.44 5.96 -0.91
N ASN A 73 8.17 5.04 0.01
CA ASN A 73 8.40 5.24 1.44
C ASN A 73 9.88 5.44 1.74
N ASN A 74 10.19 6.34 2.67
CA ASN A 74 11.55 6.65 3.14
C ASN A 74 11.93 5.90 4.44
N GLY A 75 11.04 5.05 4.95
CA GLY A 75 11.24 4.28 6.17
C GLY A 75 10.85 4.98 7.47
N GLU A 76 10.29 6.19 7.42
CA GLU A 76 9.80 6.88 8.61
C GLU A 76 8.43 6.35 9.08
N ASP A 77 8.16 6.43 10.39
CA ASP A 77 6.89 6.02 10.99
C ASP A 77 5.73 6.89 10.45
N THR A 78 4.65 6.25 10.01
CA THR A 78 3.47 6.92 9.45
C THR A 78 2.28 7.01 10.41
N TYR A 79 2.32 6.30 11.54
CA TYR A 79 1.26 6.28 12.54
C TYR A 79 1.84 6.22 13.96
N PHE A 80 1.35 7.11 14.82
CA PHE A 80 1.67 7.12 16.25
C PHE A 80 0.41 6.83 17.05
N HIS A 81 0.41 5.72 17.80
CA HIS A 81 -0.69 5.42 18.71
C HIS A 81 -0.68 6.41 19.89
N GLN A 82 -1.63 7.34 19.92
CA GLN A 82 -1.83 8.19 21.09
C GLN A 82 -2.32 7.30 22.24
N ARG A 83 -1.52 7.14 23.30
CA ARG A 83 -1.96 6.41 24.50
C ARG A 83 -3.22 7.08 25.06
N SER A 84 -4.36 6.41 24.98
CA SER A 84 -5.53 6.74 25.79
C SER A 84 -5.11 6.56 27.25
N ARG A 85 -5.22 7.63 28.05
CA ARG A 85 -4.97 7.56 29.50
C ARG A 85 -6.08 6.70 30.10
N THR A 86 -5.83 5.40 30.30
CA THR A 86 -6.57 4.55 31.22
C THR A 86 -5.89 4.58 32.57
#